data_AF-A0A832MUY8-F1
#
_entry.id   AF-A0A832MUY8-F1
#
_cell.length_a   1.000
_cell.length_b   1.000
_cell.length_c   1.000
_cell.angle_alpha   90.00
_cell.angle_beta   90.00
_cell.angle_gamma   90.00
#
_symmetry.space_group_name_H-M   'P 1'
#
loop_
_entity.id
_entity.type
_entity.pdbx_description
1 polymer ?
#
loop_
_entity_poly.entity_id
_entity_poly.type
_entity_poly.pdbx_seq_one_letter_code
_entity_poly.pdbx_strand_id
1 'polypeptide(L)' 'PKGNTHDVKGFGIGLYYTKKIIEKHDGTILLVANAKNTVFKITLPYE' A
#
# COMPACT_ATOMS: atom_id res chain seq x y z
N PRO A 1 26.01 -8.34 17.95
CA PRO A 1 24.62 -8.40 17.43
C PRO A 1 24.22 -7.09 16.71
N LYS A 2 24.59 -6.95 15.43
CA LYS A 2 24.17 -5.83 14.57
C LYS A 2 23.47 -6.46 13.36
N GLY A 3 22.15 -6.59 13.42
CA GLY A 3 21.44 -7.43 12.43
C GLY A 3 20.15 -6.88 11.84
N ASN A 4 19.50 -5.87 12.44
CA ASN A 4 18.14 -5.47 12.03
C ASN A 4 17.95 -3.96 11.81
N THR A 5 19.01 -3.23 11.46
CA THR A 5 18.88 -1.79 11.13
C THR A 5 19.06 -1.60 9.63
N HIS A 6 17.98 -1.79 8.87
CA HIS A 6 17.87 -1.25 7.52
C HIS A 6 17.52 0.24 7.66
N ASP A 7 18.52 1.12 7.63
CA ASP A 7 18.34 2.58 7.72
C ASP A 7 18.03 3.22 6.35
N VAL A 8 17.58 2.40 5.40
CA VAL A 8 17.05 2.90 4.12
C VAL A 8 15.66 3.46 4.38
N LYS A 9 15.58 4.77 4.57
CA LYS A 9 14.33 5.51 4.45
C LYS A 9 13.84 5.34 3.02
N GLY A 10 12.96 4.36 2.80
CA GLY A 10 12.30 4.18 1.51
C GLY A 10 11.66 5.51 1.11
N PHE A 11 11.71 5.86 -0.18
CA PHE A 11 11.28 7.15 -0.74
C PHE A 11 9.80 7.51 -0.50
N GLY A 12 9.05 6.79 0.32
CA GLY A 12 7.63 7.01 0.57
C GLY A 12 6.73 6.64 -0.61
N ILE A 13 7.30 6.08 -1.67
CA ILE A 13 6.60 5.75 -2.93
C ILE A 13 5.88 4.40 -2.91
N GLY A 14 5.90 3.67 -1.78
CA GLY A 14 5.26 2.36 -1.66
C GLY A 14 3.77 2.40 -2.04
N LEU A 15 3.02 3.34 -1.48
CA LEU A 15 1.59 3.49 -1.78
C LEU A 15 1.33 3.90 -3.24
N TYR A 16 2.24 4.67 -3.85
CA TYR A 16 2.16 5.01 -5.27
C TYR A 16 2.28 3.76 -6.14
N TYR A 17 3.27 2.91 -5.89
CA TYR A 17 3.41 1.65 -6.62
C TYR A 17 2.26 0.69 -6.35
N THR A 18 1.83 0.56 -5.10
CA THR A 18 0.64 -0.23 -4.74
C THR A 18 -0.57 0.19 -5.56
N LYS A 19 -0.87 1.51 -5.59
CA LYS A 19 -1.95 2.06 -6.43
C LYS A 19 -1.76 1.72 -7.90
N LYS A 20 -0.56 1.92 -8.45
CA LYS A 20 -0.27 1.65 -9.87
C LYS A 20 -0.40 0.17 -10.24
N ILE A 21 0.00 -0.74 -9.36
CA ILE A 21 -0.15 -2.19 -9.57
C ILE A 21 -1.62 -2.57 -9.57
N ILE A 22 -2.40 -2.08 -8.61
CA ILE A 22 -3.83 -2.36 -8.50
C ILE A 22 -4.60 -1.81 -9.71
N GLU A 23 -4.33 -0.57 -10.12
CA GLU A 23 -4.92 0.04 -11.33
C GLU A 23 -4.63 -0.77 -12.60
N LYS A 24 -3.46 -1.42 -12.70
CA LYS A 24 -3.10 -2.28 -13.84
C LYS A 24 -3.85 -3.61 -13.88
N HIS A 25 -4.42 -4.04 -12.76
CA HIS A 25 -5.24 -5.26 -12.67
C HIS A 25 -6.73 -4.89 -12.65
N ASP A 26 -7.09 -3.73 -13.22
CA ASP A 26 -8.44 -3.16 -13.24
C ASP A 26 -9.10 -3.07 -11.84
N GLY A 27 -8.26 -3.01 -10.81
CA GLY A 27 -8.65 -2.92 -9.42
C GLY A 27 -8.71 -1.49 -8.91
N THR A 28 -9.15 -1.35 -7.66
CA THR A 28 -9.24 -0.07 -6.96
C THR A 28 -8.65 -0.16 -5.56
N ILE A 29 -8.08 0.94 -5.07
CA ILE A 29 -7.61 1.12 -3.68
C ILE A 29 -8.26 2.35 -3.07
N LEU A 30 -8.80 2.20 -1.86
CA LEU A 30 -9.52 3.24 -1.12
C LEU A 30 -8.99 3.36 0.30
N LEU A 31 -8.78 4.60 0.77
CA LEU A 31 -8.52 4.86 2.18
C LEU A 31 -9.86 4.92 2.92
N VAL A 32 -10.06 4.04 3.87
CA VAL A 32 -11.18 4.09 4.80
C VAL A 32 -10.74 4.90 6.01
N ALA A 33 -11.20 6.14 6.08
CA ALA A 33 -10.89 7.02 7.20
C ALA A 33 -11.49 6.46 8.49
N ASN A 34 -10.63 6.06 9.42
CA ASN A 34 -11.02 5.65 10.76
C ASN A 34 -10.07 6.32 11.75
N ALA A 35 -10.63 6.94 12.80
CA ALA A 35 -9.87 7.68 13.78
C ALA A 35 -8.89 6.81 14.61
N LYS A 36 -9.10 5.49 14.65
CA LYS A 36 -8.29 4.55 15.42
C LYS A 36 -7.31 3.75 14.56
N ASN A 37 -7.64 3.48 13.30
CA ASN A 37 -6.87 2.61 12.42
C ASN A 37 -6.75 3.22 11.03
N THR A 38 -5.59 3.08 10.41
CA THR A 38 -5.42 3.40 8.99
C THR A 38 -5.75 2.15 8.17
N VAL A 39 -6.87 2.17 7.45
CA VAL A 39 -7.34 1.01 6.66
C VAL A 39 -7.33 1.34 5.18
N PHE A 40 -6.58 0.57 4.39
CA PHE A 40 -6.62 0.62 2.93
C PHE A 40 -7.41 -0.58 2.42
N LYS A 41 -8.51 -0.33 1.72
CA LYS A 41 -9.35 -1.38 1.10
C LYS A 41 -8.97 -1.52 -0.37
N ILE A 42 -8.64 -2.74 -0.78
CA ILE A 42 -8.31 -3.09 -2.17
C ILE A 42 -9.44 -3.95 -2.73
N THR A 43 -9.89 -3.65 -3.93
CA THR A 43 -10.88 -4.45 -4.67
C THR A 43 -10.29 -4.84 -6.01
N LEU A 44 -10.30 -6.11 -6.35
CA LEU A 44 -9.88 -6.63 -7.66
C LEU A 44 -11.10 -7.27 -8.33
N PRO A 45 -11.30 -7.09 -9.65
CA PRO A 45 -12.30 -7.82 -10.40
C PRO A 45 -11.97 -9.32 -10.41
N TYR A 46 -12.99 -10.15 -10.44
CA TYR A 46 -12.88 -11.61 -10.59
C TYR A 46 -13.37 -11.98 -12.00
N GLU A 47 -12.71 -12.95 -12.63
CA GLU A 47 -13.17 -13.59 -13.87
C GLU A 47 -14.20 -14.68 -13.58
#